data_AF-A0A7K4FR35-F1
#
_entry.id   AF-A0A7K4FR35-F1
#
_cell.length_a   1.000
_cell.length_b   1.000
_cell.length_c   1.000
_cell.angle_alpha   90.00
_cell.angle_beta   90.00
_cell.angle_gamma   90.00
#
_symmetry.space_group_name_H-M   'P 1'
#
loop_
_entity.id
_entity.type
_entity.pdbx_description
1 polymer ?
#
loop_
_entity_poly.entity_id
_entity_poly.type
_entity_poly.pdbx_seq_one_letter_code
_entity_poly.pdbx_strand_id
1 'polypeptide(L)'
;FEIVNSGSQDELLEMLKVHAKQSHGLTSIPSDMINKIKQNIKTSGHYSFSCASVGMNCGFEIVNSASEDELLSELAIHAKMSHNMTSIPQDTLNKIKQNI
;
A
#
# COMPACT_ATOMS: atom_id res chain seq x y z
N PHE A 1 20.85 -13.73 -2.69
CA PHE A 1 20.53 -12.29 -2.72
C PHE A 1 19.28 -12.14 -1.88
N GLU A 2 19.41 -11.54 -0.70
CA GLU A 2 18.27 -11.30 0.20
C GLU A 2 18.07 -9.79 0.25
N ILE A 3 16.87 -9.35 -0.12
CA ILE A 3 16.51 -7.93 -0.10
C ILE A 3 15.74 -7.71 1.19
N VAL A 4 16.35 -7.01 2.14
CA VAL A 4 15.75 -6.69 3.43
C VAL A 4 15.38 -5.22 3.40
N ASN A 5 14.08 -4.89 3.56
CA ASN A 5 13.57 -3.52 3.67
C ASN A 5 13.86 -2.60 2.45
N SER A 6 13.28 -2.89 1.29
CA SER A 6 13.15 -1.86 0.24
C SER A 6 11.99 -0.93 0.61
N GLY A 7 12.28 0.32 0.97
CA GLY A 7 11.28 1.30 1.41
C GLY A 7 10.32 1.74 0.30
N SER A 8 10.61 1.41 -0.95
CA SER A 8 9.74 1.69 -2.11
C SER A 8 9.96 0.73 -3.28
N GLN A 9 8.97 0.66 -4.17
CA GLN A 9 9.01 -0.16 -5.39
C GLN A 9 10.22 0.16 -6.28
N ASP A 10 10.55 1.44 -6.43
CA ASP A 10 11.68 1.90 -7.25
C ASP A 10 13.02 1.47 -6.66
N GLU A 11 13.20 1.51 -5.34
CA GLU A 11 14.43 1.04 -4.70
C GLU A 11 14.63 -0.46 -4.88
N LEU A 12 13.54 -1.23 -4.79
CA LEU A 12 13.56 -2.66 -5.06
C LEU A 12 13.97 -2.96 -6.51
N LEU A 13 13.43 -2.20 -7.46
CA LEU A 13 13.77 -2.32 -8.88
C LEU A 13 15.24 -1.95 -9.14
N GLU A 14 15.76 -0.90 -8.51
CA GLU A 14 17.17 -0.51 -8.62
C GLU A 14 18.10 -1.59 -8.04
N MET A 15 17.80 -2.14 -6.87
CA MET A 15 18.56 -3.25 -6.30
C MET A 15 18.58 -4.48 -7.20
N LEU A 16 17.45 -4.80 -7.81
CA LEU A 16 17.36 -5.91 -8.77
C LEU A 16 18.18 -5.65 -10.04
N LYS A 17 18.21 -4.41 -10.55
CA LYS A 17 19.08 -4.03 -11.68
C LYS A 17 20.56 -4.21 -11.33
N VAL A 18 20.96 -3.81 -10.12
CA VAL A 18 22.34 -3.99 -9.63
C VAL A 18 22.69 -5.48 -9.55
N HIS A 19 21.81 -6.30 -8.97
CA HIS A 19 22.01 -7.76 -8.94
C HIS A 19 22.10 -8.38 -10.34
N ALA A 20 21.21 -8.01 -11.25
CA ALA A 20 21.22 -8.49 -12.63
C ALA A 20 22.54 -8.17 -13.34
N LYS A 21 23.06 -6.95 -13.15
CA LYS A 21 24.35 -6.52 -13.69
C LYS A 21 25.53 -7.26 -13.08
N GLN A 22 25.57 -7.40 -11.76
CA GLN A 22 26.71 -7.97 -11.04
C GLN A 22 26.76 -9.50 -11.09
N SER A 23 25.61 -10.16 -10.98
CA SER A 23 25.52 -11.63 -10.89
C SER A 23 25.29 -12.30 -12.24
N HIS A 24 24.66 -11.61 -13.20
CA HIS A 24 24.27 -12.20 -14.48
C HIS A 24 24.86 -11.47 -15.70
N GLY A 25 25.65 -10.41 -15.49
CA GLY A 25 26.25 -9.62 -16.58
C GLY A 25 25.21 -8.88 -17.44
N LEU A 26 23.96 -8.79 -16.98
CA LEU A 26 22.88 -8.15 -17.71
C LEU A 26 23.00 -6.64 -17.56
N THR A 27 23.28 -5.93 -18.65
CA THR A 27 23.36 -4.47 -18.67
C THR A 27 22.00 -3.79 -18.52
N SER A 28 20.91 -4.53 -18.77
CA SER A 28 19.53 -4.10 -18.57
C SER A 28 18.62 -5.29 -18.26
N ILE A 29 17.57 -5.06 -17.46
CA ILE A 29 16.52 -6.06 -17.24
C ILE A 29 15.48 -5.92 -18.36
N PRO A 30 15.13 -6.99 -19.10
CA PRO A 30 14.09 -6.96 -20.12
C PRO A 30 12.75 -6.48 -19.57
N SER A 31 12.00 -5.71 -20.38
CA SER A 31 10.72 -5.10 -19.98
C SER A 31 9.70 -6.12 -19.49
N ASP A 32 9.66 -7.31 -20.10
CA ASP A 32 8.79 -8.42 -19.69
C ASP A 32 9.11 -8.93 -18.27
N MET A 33 10.40 -9.05 -17.94
CA MET A 33 10.84 -9.39 -16.59
C MET A 33 10.49 -8.28 -15.60
N ILE A 34 10.69 -7.01 -15.95
CA ILE A 34 10.28 -5.89 -15.09
C ILE A 34 8.78 -5.96 -14.81
N ASN A 35 7.94 -6.24 -15.81
CA ASN A 35 6.49 -6.34 -15.62
C ASN A 35 6.12 -7.51 -14.70
N LYS A 36 6.72 -8.70 -14.91
CA LYS A 36 6.52 -9.86 -14.02
C LYS A 36 6.98 -9.59 -12.60
N ILE A 37 8.12 -8.93 -12.45
CA ILE A 37 8.65 -8.51 -11.16
C ILE A 37 7.65 -7.55 -10.50
N LYS A 38 7.21 -6.48 -11.19
CA LYS A 38 6.21 -5.53 -10.66
C LYS A 38 4.89 -6.20 -10.27
N GLN A 39 4.44 -7.22 -11.00
CA GLN A 39 3.23 -7.98 -10.66
C GLN A 39 3.38 -8.86 -9.40
N ASN A 40 4.61 -9.26 -9.07
CA ASN A 40 4.90 -10.14 -7.93
C ASN A 40 5.54 -9.38 -6.75
N ILE A 41 5.98 -8.15 -6.97
CA ILE A 41 6.27 -7.20 -5.90
C ILE A 41 4.92 -6.77 -5.34
N LYS A 42 4.57 -7.27 -4.15
CA LYS A 42 3.58 -6.59 -3.32
C LYS A 42 4.21 -5.26 -2.91
N THR A 43 3.93 -4.20 -3.65
CA THR A 43 4.27 -2.86 -3.19
C THR A 43 3.46 -2.65 -1.93
N SER A 44 4.16 -2.53 -0.81
CA SER A 44 3.61 -1.94 0.40
C SER A 44 3.33 -0.48 0.08
N GLY A 45 2.30 -0.21 -0.73
CA GLY A 45 1.66 1.10 -0.73
C GLY A 45 1.14 1.23 0.67
N HIS A 46 1.85 1.97 1.51
CA HIS A 46 1.53 2.10 2.92
C HIS A 46 0.34 3.06 3.03
N TYR A 47 -0.87 2.54 2.77
CA TYR A 47 -2.08 3.31 2.90
C TYR A 47 -2.26 3.67 4.37
N SER A 48 -2.38 4.96 4.62
CA SER A 48 -2.54 5.48 5.97
C SER A 48 -3.74 6.41 5.98
N PHE A 49 -4.61 6.23 6.97
CA PHE A 49 -5.84 6.97 7.08
C PHE A 49 -6.09 7.33 8.54
N SER A 50 -6.54 8.56 8.79
CA SER A 50 -7.01 8.99 10.10
C SER A 50 -8.45 9.45 9.99
N CYS A 51 -9.33 9.02 10.90
CA CYS A 51 -10.73 9.48 10.90
C CYS A 51 -10.84 11.00 11.06
N ALA A 52 -9.86 11.64 11.71
CA ALA A 52 -9.78 13.09 11.83
C ALA A 52 -9.57 13.79 10.47
N SER A 53 -8.95 13.13 9.48
CA SER A 53 -8.68 13.72 8.16
C SER A 53 -9.95 14.01 7.36
N VAL A 54 -11.03 13.27 7.62
CA VAL A 54 -12.35 13.45 6.97
C VAL A 54 -13.33 14.24 7.84
N GLY A 55 -12.84 14.88 8.91
CA GLY A 55 -13.64 15.73 9.80
C GLY A 55 -14.49 14.96 10.81
N MET A 56 -14.22 13.67 11.04
CA MET A 56 -14.84 12.95 12.15
C MET A 56 -14.10 13.26 13.46
N ASN A 57 -14.85 13.44 14.54
CA ASN A 57 -14.28 13.60 15.89
C ASN A 57 -13.89 12.23 16.48
N CYS A 58 -12.97 11.53 15.79
CA CYS A 58 -12.49 10.21 16.14
C CYS A 58 -10.96 10.17 15.96
N GLY A 59 -10.24 9.73 16.99
CA GLY A 59 -8.77 9.62 16.99
C GLY A 59 -8.25 8.31 16.39
N PHE A 60 -9.09 7.50 15.76
CA PHE A 60 -8.66 6.25 15.14
C PHE A 60 -7.85 6.53 13.87
N GLU A 61 -6.75 5.82 13.73
CA GLU A 61 -5.88 5.85 12.57
C GLU A 61 -5.40 4.45 12.21
N ILE A 62 -5.22 4.23 10.92
CA ILE A 62 -4.56 3.07 10.35
C ILE A 62 -3.32 3.59 9.67
N VAL A 63 -2.18 3.00 9.99
CA VAL A 63 -0.89 3.35 9.36
C VAL A 63 -0.34 2.12 8.66
N ASN A 64 0.29 2.34 7.51
CA ASN A 64 1.03 1.29 6.79
C ASN A 64 0.21 0.08 6.35
N SER A 65 -1.09 0.24 6.06
CA SER A 65 -1.91 -0.86 5.51
C SER A 65 -1.35 -1.31 4.16
N ALA A 66 -1.35 -2.62 3.89
CA ALA A 66 -0.69 -3.17 2.71
C ALA A 66 -1.53 -3.02 1.43
N SER A 67 -2.82 -2.69 1.56
CA SER A 67 -3.72 -2.47 0.42
C SER A 67 -4.91 -1.59 0.80
N GLU A 68 -5.50 -0.93 -0.20
CA GLU A 68 -6.75 -0.17 -0.03
C GLU A 68 -7.87 -1.05 0.53
N ASP A 69 -8.00 -2.30 0.06
CA ASP A 69 -9.05 -3.23 0.50
C ASP A 69 -8.92 -3.57 1.99
N GLU A 70 -7.70 -3.85 2.46
CA GLU A 70 -7.40 -4.09 3.87
C GLU A 70 -7.70 -2.85 4.71
N LEU A 71 -7.28 -1.66 4.27
CA LEU A 71 -7.58 -0.41 4.95
C LEU A 71 -9.09 -0.18 5.07
N LEU A 72 -9.85 -0.39 3.98
CA LEU A 72 -11.30 -0.22 3.97
C LEU A 72 -12.01 -1.26 4.84
N SER A 73 -11.53 -2.51 4.87
CA SER A 73 -12.06 -3.57 5.73
C SER A 73 -11.91 -3.22 7.21
N GLU A 74 -10.72 -2.79 7.62
CA GLU A 74 -10.44 -2.37 9.00
C GLU A 74 -11.27 -1.14 9.39
N LEU A 75 -11.43 -0.16 8.49
CA LEU A 75 -12.31 0.99 8.72
C LEU A 75 -13.77 0.58 8.88
N ALA A 76 -14.25 -0.40 8.11
CA ALA A 76 -15.62 -0.89 8.22
C ALA A 76 -15.86 -1.59 9.57
N ILE A 77 -14.89 -2.37 10.05
CA ILE A 77 -14.93 -2.99 11.38
C ILE A 77 -14.96 -1.92 12.47
N HIS A 78 -14.07 -0.93 12.40
CA HIS A 78 -14.04 0.19 13.33
C HIS A 78 -15.38 0.96 13.34
N ALA A 79 -15.91 1.31 12.17
CA ALA A 79 -17.17 2.02 12.04
C ALA A 79 -18.34 1.23 12.67
N LYS A 80 -18.37 -0.08 12.46
CA LYS A 80 -19.38 -0.97 13.06
C LYS A 80 -19.26 -1.01 14.59
N MET A 81 -18.06 -1.14 15.13
CA MET A 81 -17.84 -1.30 16.57
C MET A 81 -17.96 0.01 17.35
N SER A 82 -17.39 1.10 16.83
CA SER A 82 -17.27 2.38 17.53
C SER A 82 -18.47 3.31 17.28
N HIS A 83 -19.10 3.19 16.11
CA HIS A 83 -20.18 4.09 15.68
C HIS A 83 -21.50 3.36 15.39
N ASN A 84 -21.58 2.05 15.66
CA ASN A 84 -22.75 1.20 15.32
C ASN A 84 -23.15 1.30 13.84
N MET A 85 -22.19 1.62 12.98
CA MET A 85 -22.41 1.87 11.57
C MET A 85 -22.26 0.54 10.81
N THR A 86 -23.38 -0.05 10.39
CA THR A 86 -23.38 -1.34 9.69
C THR A 86 -22.78 -1.28 8.29
N SER A 87 -22.68 -0.08 7.70
CA SER A 87 -22.00 0.18 6.43
C SER A 87 -21.50 1.62 6.37
N ILE A 88 -20.31 1.84 5.81
CA ILE A 88 -19.74 3.18 5.61
C ILE A 88 -20.53 3.89 4.48
N PRO A 89 -21.12 5.08 4.73
CA PRO A 89 -21.79 5.86 3.71
C PRO A 89 -20.88 6.16 2.53
N GLN A 90 -21.43 6.19 1.32
CA GLN A 90 -20.64 6.37 0.10
C GLN A 90 -19.91 7.73 0.04
N ASP A 91 -20.49 8.78 0.64
CA ASP A 91 -19.82 10.07 0.80
C ASP A 91 -18.56 9.98 1.67
N THR A 92 -18.65 9.25 2.80
CA THR A 92 -17.51 8.98 3.67
C THR A 92 -16.46 8.12 2.97
N LEU A 93 -16.89 7.12 2.19
CA LEU A 93 -16.01 6.25 1.42
C LEU A 93 -15.22 7.03 0.35
N ASN A 94 -15.87 7.97 -0.33
CA ASN A 94 -15.20 8.85 -1.29
C ASN A 94 -14.17 9.75 -0.61
N LYS A 95 -14.50 10.30 0.57
CA LYS A 95 -13.56 11.10 1.37
C LYS A 95 -12.37 10.28 1.85
N ILE A 96 -12.58 9.02 2.25
CA ILE A 96 -11.50 8.08 2.60
C ILE A 96 -10.58 7.91 1.39
N LYS A 97 -11.12 7.54 0.23
CA LYS A 97 -10.33 7.34 -1.01
C LYS A 97 -9.57 8.59 -1.47
N GLN A 98 -10.03 9.79 -1.12
CA GLN A 98 -9.33 11.05 -1.41
C GLN A 98 -8.19 11.37 -0.43
N ASN A 99 -8.10 10.66 0.71
CA ASN A 99 -7.18 10.95 1.81
C ASN A 99 -6.32 9.72 2.19
N ILE A 100 -6.07 8.81 1.25
CA ILE A 100 -5.21 7.61 1.42
C ILE A 100 -4.16 7.49 0.33
#